data_AF-A0A1F5UWT0-F1
#
_entry.id   AF-A0A1F5UWT0-F1
#
_cell.length_a   1.000
_cell.length_b   1.000
_cell.length_c   1.000
_cell.angle_alpha   90.00
_cell.angle_beta   90.00
_cell.angle_gamma   90.00
#
_symmetry.space_group_name_H-M   'P 1'
#
loop_
_entity.id
_entity.type
_entity.pdbx_description
1 polymer ?
#
loop_
_entity_poly.entity_id
_entity_poly.type
_entity_poly.pdbx_seq_one_letter_code
_entity_poly.pdbx_strand_id
1 'polypeptide(L)'
;MKSAERRFIEVSSKKPYWSSYLCFCEAIDSQKFQKKTIQKWFHKLVDKDDYFVEDGMKGLFQHLFQISNPVKDNKRRVAWSKKVAVACMKQG
;
A
#
# COMPACT_ATOMS: atom_id res chain seq x y z
N MET A 1 15.11 9.23 5.02
CA MET A 1 13.97 9.55 4.13
C MET A 1 12.67 9.46 4.90
N LYS A 2 12.04 10.59 5.23
CA LYS A 2 10.75 10.67 5.95
C LYS A 2 9.52 10.64 5.02
N SER A 3 9.70 10.37 3.72
CA SER A 3 8.66 10.56 2.70
C SER A 3 7.55 9.51 2.75
N ALA A 4 7.87 8.24 3.02
CA ALA A 4 6.87 7.18 3.13
C ALA A 4 5.98 7.36 4.38
N GLU A 5 6.61 7.60 5.53
CA GLU A 5 5.93 7.87 6.80
C GLU A 5 5.05 9.12 6.73
N ARG A 6 5.58 10.23 6.19
CA ARG A 6 4.79 11.46 6.03
C ARG A 6 3.55 11.25 5.15
N ARG A 7 3.70 10.53 4.02
CA ARG A 7 2.56 10.23 3.14
C ARG A 7 1.57 9.28 3.78
N PHE A 8 2.06 8.27 4.50
CA PHE A 8 1.21 7.36 5.25
C PHE A 8 0.34 8.13 6.24
N ILE A 9 0.94 9.01 7.04
CA ILE A 9 0.21 9.86 7.99
C ILE A 9 -0.81 10.75 7.28
N GLU A 10 -0.45 11.32 6.12
CA GLU A 10 -1.36 12.17 5.35
C GLU A 10 -2.55 11.36 4.79
N VAL A 11 -2.30 10.14 4.28
CA VAL A 11 -3.34 9.26 3.77
C VAL A 11 -4.23 8.76 4.89
N SER A 12 -3.66 8.31 6.01
CA SER A 12 -4.43 7.80 7.16
C SER A 12 -5.30 8.89 7.78
N SER A 13 -4.79 10.13 7.85
CA SER A 13 -5.57 11.28 8.33
C SER A 13 -6.73 11.63 7.41
N LYS A 14 -6.56 11.45 6.08
CA LYS A 14 -7.60 11.71 5.09
C LYS A 14 -8.61 10.56 4.96
N LYS A 15 -8.23 9.35 5.38
CA LYS A 15 -9.01 8.12 5.18
C LYS A 15 -8.99 7.28 6.47
N PRO A 16 -9.61 7.76 7.56
CA PRO A 16 -9.51 7.11 8.88
C PRO A 16 -10.15 5.71 8.93
N TYR A 17 -11.06 5.39 8.00
CA TYR A 17 -11.73 4.10 7.92
C TYR A 17 -10.97 3.05 7.08
N TRP A 18 -9.77 3.38 6.59
CA TRP A 18 -8.96 2.45 5.82
C TRP A 18 -8.03 1.67 6.74
N SER A 19 -7.81 0.40 6.45
CA SER A 19 -6.79 -0.40 7.15
C SER A 19 -5.40 0.20 6.95
N SER A 20 -4.49 -0.09 7.87
CA SER A 20 -3.11 0.40 7.79
C SER A 20 -2.43 -0.12 6.51
N TYR A 21 -2.78 -1.34 6.07
CA TYR A 21 -2.34 -1.90 4.79
C TYR A 21 -2.74 -1.04 3.58
N LEU A 22 -4.01 -0.63 3.51
CA LEU A 22 -4.52 0.18 2.40
C LEU A 22 -3.90 1.58 2.39
N CYS A 23 -3.78 2.19 3.57
CA CYS A 23 -3.11 3.49 3.72
C CYS A 23 -1.64 3.41 3.25
N PHE A 24 -0.96 2.30 3.57
CA PHE A 24 0.41 2.09 3.15
C PHE A 24 0.53 1.87 1.63
N CYS A 25 -0.36 1.08 1.02
CA CYS A 25 -0.39 0.88 -0.43
C CYS A 25 -0.52 2.20 -1.19
N GLU A 26 -1.44 3.06 -0.76
CA GLU A 26 -1.64 4.39 -1.34
C GLU A 26 -0.40 5.29 -1.13
N ALA A 27 0.23 5.23 0.05
CA ALA A 27 1.39 6.05 0.37
C ALA A 27 2.64 5.72 -0.46
N ILE A 28 2.78 4.47 -0.91
CA ILE A 28 3.90 4.00 -1.73
C ILE A 28 3.60 3.97 -3.23
N ASP A 29 2.33 4.14 -3.64
CA ASP A 29 1.94 4.05 -5.05
C ASP A 29 2.69 5.07 -5.91
N SER A 30 3.27 4.57 -7.01
CA SER A 30 4.05 5.37 -7.97
C SER A 30 5.28 6.10 -7.39
N GLN A 31 5.74 5.75 -6.19
CA GLN A 31 6.87 6.42 -5.52
C GLN A 31 8.25 5.80 -5.79
N LYS A 32 8.31 4.70 -6.56
CA LYS A 32 9.54 4.01 -6.99
C LYS A 32 10.51 3.66 -5.84
N PHE A 33 9.98 3.37 -4.66
CA PHE A 33 10.76 2.88 -3.53
C PHE A 33 11.39 1.52 -3.81
N GLN A 34 12.61 1.32 -3.28
CA GLN A 34 13.29 0.04 -3.29
C GLN A 34 12.61 -0.98 -2.36
N LYS A 35 12.73 -2.28 -2.67
CA LYS A 35 12.16 -3.38 -1.87
C LYS A 35 12.52 -3.28 -0.37
N LYS A 36 13.78 -3.02 -0.05
CA LYS A 36 14.27 -2.86 1.34
C LYS A 36 13.59 -1.71 2.07
N THR A 37 13.34 -0.60 1.37
CA THR A 37 12.64 0.58 1.93
C THR A 37 11.18 0.25 2.21
N ILE A 38 10.50 -0.41 1.26
CA ILE A 38 9.11 -0.86 1.42
C ILE A 38 8.99 -1.79 2.63
N GLN A 39 9.83 -2.81 2.74
CA GLN A 39 9.83 -3.75 3.87
C GLN A 39 10.04 -3.05 5.22
N LYS A 40 11.04 -2.17 5.30
CA LYS A 40 11.35 -1.43 6.53
C LYS A 40 10.16 -0.60 7.01
N TRP A 41 9.50 0.11 6.10
CA TRP A 41 8.36 0.96 6.46
C TRP A 41 7.07 0.17 6.64
N PHE A 42 6.87 -0.91 5.89
CA PHE A 42 5.74 -1.81 6.06
C PHE A 42 5.69 -2.36 7.49
N HIS A 43 6.80 -2.95 7.97
CA HIS A 43 6.87 -3.46 9.35
C HIS A 43 6.79 -2.37 10.43
N LYS A 44 7.01 -1.10 10.07
CA LYS A 44 6.95 0.01 11.02
C LYS A 44 5.56 0.67 11.08
N LEU A 45 4.84 0.70 9.96
CA LEU A 45 3.61 1.49 9.79
C LEU A 45 2.35 0.64 9.65
N VAL A 46 2.48 -0.61 9.20
CA VAL A 46 1.36 -1.54 9.04
C VAL A 46 1.27 -2.41 10.28
N ASP A 47 0.09 -2.49 10.86
CA ASP A 47 -0.16 -3.35 12.01
C ASP A 47 -0.01 -4.82 11.61
N LYS A 48 0.52 -5.64 12.51
CA LYS A 48 0.71 -7.07 12.28
C LYS A 48 -0.62 -7.80 12.17
N ASP A 49 -1.67 -7.30 12.83
CA ASP A 49 -3.01 -7.88 12.74
C ASP A 49 -3.69 -7.57 11.39
N ASP A 50 -3.19 -6.56 10.66
CA ASP A 50 -3.70 -6.17 9.33
C ASP A 50 -3.12 -7.03 8.18
N TYR A 51 -2.22 -7.99 8.47
CA TYR A 51 -1.69 -8.90 7.46
C TYR A 51 -1.38 -10.31 8.01
N PHE A 52 -1.79 -11.34 7.27
CA PHE A 52 -1.49 -12.72 7.64
C PHE A 52 -0.04 -13.08 7.29
N VAL A 53 0.74 -13.45 8.32
CA VAL A 53 2.18 -13.76 8.23
C VAL A 53 2.44 -15.14 7.65
N GLU A 54 1.54 -16.09 7.85
CA GLU A 54 1.87 -17.53 7.84
C GLU A 54 2.26 -18.11 6.47
N ASP A 55 1.78 -17.57 5.35
CA ASP A 55 2.08 -18.18 4.03
C ASP A 55 2.46 -17.19 2.89
N GLY A 56 2.33 -15.88 3.10
CA GLY A 56 2.23 -14.93 1.98
C GLY A 56 3.29 -13.84 1.84
N MET A 57 4.26 -13.71 2.77
CA MET A 57 5.12 -12.51 2.84
C MET A 57 5.90 -12.20 1.55
N LYS A 58 6.42 -13.23 0.86
CA LYS A 58 7.15 -13.02 -0.41
C LYS A 58 6.24 -12.43 -1.49
N GLY A 59 5.03 -12.97 -1.63
CA GLY A 59 4.03 -12.48 -2.59
C GLY A 59 3.54 -11.07 -2.25
N LEU A 60 3.35 -10.80 -0.95
CA LEU A 60 2.95 -9.49 -0.44
C LEU A 60 3.98 -8.40 -0.79
N PHE A 61 5.25 -8.63 -0.50
CA PHE A 61 6.30 -7.65 -0.82
C PHE A 61 6.55 -7.51 -2.32
N GLN A 62 6.35 -8.58 -3.09
CA GLN A 62 6.40 -8.50 -4.54
C GLN A 62 5.28 -7.63 -5.09
N HIS A 63 4.06 -7.77 -4.57
CA HIS A 63 2.93 -6.93 -4.94
C HIS A 63 3.17 -5.46 -4.56
N LEU A 64 3.59 -5.17 -3.33
CA LEU A 64 3.91 -3.82 -2.88
C LEU A 64 5.02 -3.17 -3.72
N PHE A 65 6.01 -3.95 -4.13
CA PHE A 65 7.06 -3.48 -5.03
C PHE A 65 6.52 -3.14 -6.43
N GLN A 66 5.62 -3.95 -6.99
CA GLN A 66 4.95 -3.65 -8.25
C GLN A 66 4.05 -2.42 -8.16
N ILE A 67 3.43 -2.18 -7.00
CA ILE A 67 2.65 -0.96 -6.74
C ILE A 67 3.55 0.27 -6.76
N SER A 68 4.65 0.21 -6.02
CA SER A 68 5.61 1.30 -5.91
C SER A 68 6.34 1.59 -7.23
N ASN A 69 6.72 0.55 -7.97
CA ASN A 69 7.42 0.66 -9.24
C ASN A 69 6.60 0.00 -10.36
N PRO A 70 5.58 0.69 -10.88
CA PRO A 70 4.81 0.17 -12.00
C PRO A 70 5.74 0.00 -13.20
N VAL A 71 5.93 -1.26 -13.62
CA VAL A 71 6.63 -1.57 -14.87
C VAL A 71 5.83 -0.88 -15.99
N LYS A 72 6.51 -0.22 -16.95
CA LYS A 72 5.88 0.57 -18.02
C LYS A 72 4.95 -0.23 -18.94
N ASP A 73 4.79 -1.53 -18.73
CA ASP A 73 3.98 -2.37 -19.59
C ASP A 73 2.67 -2.78 -18.92
N ASN A 74 1.61 -2.63 -19.72
CA ASN A 74 0.22 -3.01 -19.52
C ASN A 74 -0.71 -1.99 -18.84
N LYS A 75 -1.53 -1.37 -19.71
CA LYS A 75 -2.63 -0.39 -19.54
C LYS A 75 -3.75 -0.79 -18.55
N ARG A 76 -3.56 -1.74 -17.63
CA ARG A 76 -4.65 -2.36 -16.85
C ARG A 76 -4.80 -1.89 -15.38
N ARG A 77 -3.88 -1.12 -14.80
CA ARG A 77 -3.91 -0.84 -13.33
C ARG A 77 -4.62 0.43 -12.86
N VAL A 78 -5.01 1.35 -13.74
CA VAL A 78 -5.77 2.57 -13.34
C VAL A 78 -7.21 2.28 -12.87
N ALA A 79 -7.68 1.04 -12.98
CA ALA A 79 -9.01 0.64 -12.53
C ALA A 79 -9.08 0.18 -11.07
N TRP A 80 -7.97 -0.28 -10.46
CA TRP A 80 -8.01 -0.88 -9.11
C TRP A 80 -8.09 0.18 -7.99
N SER A 81 -7.30 1.25 -8.06
CA SER A 81 -7.33 2.34 -7.06
C SER A 81 -8.70 3.05 -7.02
N LYS A 82 -9.34 3.28 -8.17
CA LYS A 82 -10.69 3.86 -8.21
C LYS A 82 -11.78 2.87 -7.79
N LYS A 83 -11.70 1.59 -8.18
CA LYS A 83 -12.74 0.59 -7.83
C LYS A 83 -12.66 0.09 -6.40
N VAL A 84 -11.47 -0.09 -5.81
CA VAL A 84 -11.31 -0.54 -4.42
C VAL A 84 -11.69 0.56 -3.44
N ALA A 85 -11.32 1.82 -3.72
CA ALA A 85 -11.79 2.96 -2.94
C ALA A 85 -13.32 3.05 -2.93
N VAL A 86 -13.98 2.80 -4.07
CA VAL A 86 -15.44 2.77 -4.19
C VAL A 86 -16.06 1.51 -3.58
N ALA A 87 -15.38 0.36 -3.62
CA ALA A 87 -15.90 -0.91 -3.09
C ALA A 87 -15.83 -1.01 -1.56
N CYS A 88 -14.77 -0.50 -0.92
CA CYS A 88 -14.70 -0.46 0.55
C CYS A 88 -15.58 0.64 1.17
N MET A 89 -15.92 1.71 0.43
CA MET A 89 -16.85 2.74 0.91
C MET A 89 -18.33 2.30 0.95
N LYS A 90 -18.67 1.12 0.41
CA LYS A 90 -20.06 0.68 0.25
C LYS A 90 -20.55 -0.34 1.28
N GLN A 91 -19.75 -0.63 2.30
CA GLN A 91 -20.17 -1.38 3.48
C GLN A 91 -20.35 -0.39 4.63
N GLY A 92 -21.39 0.43 4.51
CA GLY A 92 -21.98 1.20 5.61
C GLY A 92 -23.29 0.53 6.01
#